data_AF-A0A3B9BAA7-F1
#
_entry.id   AF-A0A3B9BAA7-F1
#
_cell.length_a   1.000
_cell.length_b   1.000
_cell.length_c   1.000
_cell.angle_alpha   90.00
_cell.angle_beta   90.00
_cell.angle_gamma   90.00
#
_symmetry.space_group_name_H-M   'P 1'
#
loop_
_entity.id
_entity.type
_entity.pdbx_description
1 polymer ?
#
loop_
_entity_poly.entity_id
_entity_poly.type
_entity_poly.pdbx_seq_one_letter_code
_entity_poly.pdbx_strand_id
1 'polypeptide(L)'
;MAYLQPSIQIILFLVFAIGGGIRFFQPIDVLAKRMLWVSYFSPGIVRSIALVEVICGIGFILPFFLAGPSFSILLYSGCLLIATMIGAVITHFVIGDYKEIFGNVCLIGLIYYVAIPIG
;
A
#
# COMPACT_ATOMS: atom_id res chain seq x y z
N MET A 1 22.75 -11.11 -1.18
CA MET A 1 21.45 -11.01 -0.49
C MET A 1 21.27 -9.75 0.37
N ALA A 2 22.33 -8.98 0.70
CA ALA A 2 22.24 -7.79 1.56
C ALA A 2 21.47 -6.58 0.98
N TYR A 3 21.25 -6.53 -0.35
CA TYR A 3 20.61 -5.38 -1.01
C TYR A 3 19.17 -5.63 -1.44
N LEU A 4 18.69 -6.88 -1.41
CA LEU A 4 17.39 -7.24 -1.99
C LEU A 4 16.22 -6.64 -1.20
N GLN A 5 16.27 -6.76 0.13
CA GLN A 5 15.27 -6.18 1.03
C GLN A 5 15.20 -4.64 0.94
N PRO A 6 16.31 -3.87 1.05
CA PRO A 6 16.24 -2.41 0.93
C PRO A 6 15.83 -1.95 -0.47
N SER A 7 16.19 -2.67 -1.54
CA SER A 7 15.70 -2.36 -2.90
C SER A 7 14.18 -2.51 -3.01
N ILE A 8 13.62 -3.61 -2.51
CA ILE A 8 12.16 -3.83 -2.51
C ILE A 8 11.46 -2.77 -1.65
N GLN A 9 12.03 -2.40 -0.51
CA GLN A 9 11.49 -1.37 0.38
C GLN A 9 11.37 0.00 -0.33
N ILE A 10 12.39 0.39 -1.09
CA ILE A 10 12.36 1.63 -1.89
C ILE A 10 11.30 1.54 -3.00
N ILE A 11 11.17 0.38 -3.66
CA ILE A 11 10.15 0.16 -4.69
C ILE A 11 8.75 0.26 -4.08
N LEU A 12 8.49 -0.40 -2.95
CA LEU A 12 7.21 -0.32 -2.24
C LEU A 12 6.90 1.11 -1.79
N PHE A 13 7.89 1.84 -1.27
CA PHE A 13 7.76 3.25 -0.96
C PHE A 13 7.30 4.04 -2.18
N LEU A 14 7.96 3.89 -3.33
CA LEU A 14 7.58 4.60 -4.55
C LEU A 14 6.17 4.22 -5.00
N VAL A 15 5.83 2.93 -5.00
CA VAL A 15 4.50 2.45 -5.41
C VAL A 15 3.40 3.02 -4.52
N PHE A 16 3.55 2.98 -3.19
CA PHE A 16 2.51 3.44 -2.27
C PHE A 16 2.48 4.97 -2.11
N ALA A 17 3.63 5.63 -2.04
CA ALA A 17 3.69 7.09 -1.92
C ALA A 17 3.24 7.78 -3.22
N ILE A 18 3.74 7.35 -4.37
CA ILE A 18 3.35 7.93 -5.67
C ILE A 18 1.94 7.47 -6.03
N GLY A 19 1.62 6.18 -5.89
CA GLY A 19 0.29 5.64 -6.18
C GLY A 19 -0.80 6.28 -5.31
N GLY A 20 -0.57 6.37 -4.00
CA GLY A 20 -1.47 7.05 -3.06
C GLY A 20 -1.56 8.55 -3.33
N GLY A 21 -0.44 9.22 -3.64
CA GLY A 21 -0.43 10.63 -4.02
C GLY A 21 -1.25 10.91 -5.27
N ILE A 22 -1.09 10.08 -6.32
CA ILE A 22 -1.88 10.16 -7.55
C ILE A 22 -3.37 9.97 -7.24
N ARG A 23 -3.74 8.97 -6.43
CA ARG A 23 -5.13 8.71 -6.03
C ARG A 23 -5.73 9.86 -5.22
N PHE A 24 -4.91 10.58 -4.45
CA PHE A 24 -5.37 11.73 -3.66
C PHE A 24 -5.67 12.96 -4.52
N PHE A 25 -4.82 13.25 -5.52
CA PHE A 25 -4.96 14.43 -6.37
C PHE A 25 -5.86 14.22 -7.60
N GLN A 26 -6.01 12.98 -8.09
CA GLN A 26 -6.83 12.72 -9.26
C GLN A 26 -8.34 12.86 -8.96
N PRO A 27 -9.13 13.40 -9.91
CA PRO A 27 -10.58 13.46 -9.76
C PRO A 27 -11.19 12.05 -9.70
N ILE A 28 -12.16 11.88 -8.81
CA ILE A 28 -12.80 10.58 -8.52
C ILE A 28 -13.47 10.01 -9.77
N ASP A 29 -14.03 10.84 -10.65
CA ASP A 29 -14.66 10.38 -11.89
C ASP A 29 -13.66 9.72 -12.85
N VAL A 30 -12.40 10.17 -12.83
CA VAL A 30 -11.32 9.56 -13.62
C VAL A 30 -10.84 8.28 -12.96
N LEU A 31 -10.74 8.25 -11.62
CA LEU A 31 -10.43 7.04 -10.88
C LEU A 31 -11.50 5.96 -11.09
N ALA A 32 -12.78 6.30 -11.01
CA ALA A 32 -13.91 5.39 -11.17
C ALA A 32 -13.92 4.71 -12.55
N LYS A 33 -13.42 5.39 -13.59
CA LYS A 33 -13.25 4.81 -14.93
C LYS A 33 -12.11 3.80 -15.02
N ARG A 34 -11.10 3.90 -14.15
CA ARG A 34 -9.91 3.02 -14.15
C ARG A 34 -9.97 1.95 -13.07
N MET A 35 -10.69 2.19 -11.99
CA MET A 35 -10.79 1.36 -10.79
C MET A 35 -12.26 1.21 -10.43
N LEU A 36 -12.82 0.05 -10.74
CA LEU A 36 -14.25 -0.24 -10.53
C LEU A 36 -14.68 -0.04 -9.08
N TRP A 37 -13.83 -0.35 -8.10
CA TRP A 37 -14.17 -0.17 -6.69
C TRP A 37 -14.47 1.28 -6.31
N VAL A 38 -13.85 2.26 -6.98
CA VAL A 38 -14.03 3.68 -6.64
C VAL A 38 -15.47 4.15 -6.89
N SER A 39 -16.22 3.53 -7.79
CA SER A 39 -17.64 3.87 -8.00
C SER A 39 -18.56 3.38 -6.88
N TYR A 40 -18.13 2.40 -6.09
CA TYR A 40 -18.90 1.83 -4.98
C TYR A 40 -18.65 2.52 -3.63
N PHE A 41 -17.59 3.33 -3.53
CA PHE A 41 -17.23 4.03 -2.30
C PHE A 41 -17.39 5.54 -2.44
N SER A 42 -17.63 6.20 -1.31
CA SER A 42 -17.66 7.66 -1.29
C SER A 42 -16.26 8.24 -1.54
N PRO A 43 -16.16 9.41 -2.20
CA PRO A 43 -14.90 10.12 -2.42
C PRO A 43 -14.02 10.27 -1.17
N GLY A 44 -14.65 10.46 0.00
CA GLY A 44 -13.96 10.61 1.28
C GLY A 44 -13.21 9.35 1.70
N ILE A 45 -13.81 8.17 1.50
CA ILE A 45 -13.18 6.88 1.84
C ILE A 45 -11.99 6.61 0.91
N VAL A 46 -12.14 6.88 -0.39
CA VAL A 46 -11.05 6.69 -1.36
C VAL A 46 -9.85 7.58 -1.01
N ARG A 47 -10.11 8.83 -0.61
CA ARG A 47 -9.06 9.76 -0.17
C ARG A 47 -8.41 9.38 1.16
N SER A 48 -9.18 8.84 2.11
CA SER A 48 -8.59 8.38 3.37
C SER A 48 -7.69 7.17 3.15
N ILE A 49 -8.08 6.22 2.29
CA ILE A 49 -7.23 5.10 1.88
C ILE A 49 -5.96 5.61 1.21
N ALA A 50 -6.08 6.56 0.27
CA ALA A 50 -4.93 7.15 -0.42
C ALA A 50 -3.97 7.84 0.57
N LEU A 51 -4.49 8.57 1.56
CA LEU A 51 -3.66 9.16 2.63
C LEU A 51 -2.96 8.10 3.47
N VAL A 52 -3.65 7.02 3.83
CA VAL A 52 -3.06 5.90 4.57
C VAL A 52 -1.92 5.26 3.77
N GLU A 53 -2.12 5.02 2.47
CA GLU A 53 -1.08 4.48 1.58
C GLU A 53 0.15 5.38 1.54
N VAL A 54 -0.03 6.70 1.43
CA VAL A 54 1.08 7.67 1.44
C VAL A 54 1.82 7.66 2.78
N ILE A 55 1.10 7.72 3.90
CA ILE A 55 1.69 7.72 5.24
C ILE A 55 2.48 6.44 5.48
N CYS A 56 1.93 5.29 5.12
CA CYS A 56 2.61 4.01 5.28
C CYS A 56 3.80 3.86 4.33
N GLY A 57 3.67 4.33 3.09
CA GLY A 57 4.79 4.42 2.16
C GLY A 57 5.94 5.21 2.76
N ILE A 58 5.67 6.40 3.32
CA ILE A 58 6.70 7.21 4.01
C ILE A 58 7.27 6.45 5.22
N GLY A 59 6.45 5.72 5.97
CA GLY A 59 6.90 4.83 7.04
C GLY A 59 7.90 3.76 6.57
N PHE A 60 7.82 3.32 5.31
CA PHE A 60 8.78 2.40 4.71
C PHE A 60 10.14 3.05 4.40
N ILE A 61 10.25 4.34 4.12
CA ILE A 61 11.55 4.98 3.84
C ILE A 61 12.25 5.49 5.12
N LEU A 62 11.50 5.69 6.21
CA LEU A 62 12.03 6.19 7.49
C LEU A 62 13.26 5.44 8.05
N PRO A 63 13.36 4.09 7.97
CA PRO A 63 14.50 3.35 8.51
C PRO A 63 15.85 3.71 7.90
N PHE A 64 15.86 4.28 6.69
CA PHE A 64 17.11 4.73 6.04
C PHE A 64 17.64 6.03 6.63
N PHE A 65 16.78 6.85 7.23
CA PHE A 65 17.15 8.17 7.75
C PHE A 65 17.26 8.20 9.28
N LEU A 66 16.53 7.33 9.98
CA LEU A 66 16.56 7.26 11.44
C LEU A 66 17.39 6.06 11.91
N ALA A 67 18.46 6.33 12.66
CA ALA A 67 19.28 5.33 13.34
C ALA A 67 18.65 4.76 14.63
N GLY A 68 17.38 5.09 14.92
CA GLY A 68 16.65 4.69 16.14
C GLY A 68 15.81 3.42 15.99
N PRO A 69 14.76 3.20 16.83
CA PRO A 69 13.86 2.03 16.76
C PRO A 69 12.90 2.12 15.57
N SER A 70 13.46 2.29 14.37
CA SER A 70 12.76 2.35 13.07
C SER A 70 12.05 1.04 12.72
N PHE A 71 12.43 -0.05 13.40
CA PHE A 71 11.79 -1.36 13.29
C PHE A 71 10.29 -1.31 13.62
N SER A 72 9.92 -0.65 14.72
CA SER A 72 8.51 -0.54 15.12
C SER A 72 7.69 0.21 14.07
N ILE A 73 8.23 1.30 13.52
CA ILE A 73 7.54 2.13 12.51
C ILE A 73 7.32 1.35 11.22
N LEU A 74 8.33 0.60 10.76
CA LEU A 74 8.23 -0.24 9.58
C LEU A 74 7.18 -1.34 9.77
N LEU A 75 7.15 -1.96 10.94
CA LEU A 75 6.21 -3.03 11.27
C LEU A 75 4.77 -2.50 11.38
N TYR A 76 4.54 -1.37 12.05
CA TYR A 76 3.24 -0.71 12.09
C TYR A 76 2.74 -0.31 10.69
N SER A 77 3.60 0.31 9.90
CA SER A 77 3.27 0.74 8.54
C SER A 77 2.99 -0.45 7.62
N GLY A 78 3.75 -1.55 7.79
CA GLY A 78 3.56 -2.80 7.06
C GLY A 78 2.24 -3.46 7.41
N CYS A 79 1.92 -3.60 8.70
CA CYS A 79 0.65 -4.14 9.15
C CYS A 79 -0.54 -3.32 8.65
N LEU A 80 -0.43 -1.99 8.65
CA LEU A 80 -1.49 -1.11 8.16
C LEU A 80 -1.70 -1.27 6.65
N LEU A 81 -0.63 -1.36 5.85
CA LEU A 81 -0.72 -1.66 4.42
C LEU A 81 -1.28 -3.04 4.14
N ILE A 82 -0.90 -4.06 4.91
CA ILE A 82 -1.48 -5.40 4.78
C ILE A 82 -2.99 -5.33 5.05
N ALA A 83 -3.42 -4.60 6.08
CA ALA A 83 -4.83 -4.42 6.38
C ALA A 83 -5.60 -3.72 5.24
N THR A 84 -5.03 -2.67 4.63
CA THR A 84 -5.68 -2.00 3.48
C THR A 84 -5.74 -2.91 2.25
N MET A 85 -4.68 -3.67 1.98
CA MET A 85 -4.67 -4.62 0.86
C MET A 85 -5.65 -5.78 1.08
N ILE A 86 -5.81 -6.28 2.31
CA ILE A 86 -6.84 -7.28 2.64
C ILE A 86 -8.24 -6.70 2.39
N GLY A 87 -8.51 -5.47 2.84
CA GLY A 87 -9.77 -4.79 2.56
C GLY A 87 -10.03 -4.64 1.06
N ALA A 88 -8.99 -4.35 0.28
CA ALA A 88 -9.09 -4.28 -1.17
C ALA A 88 -9.34 -5.67 -1.80
N VAL A 89 -8.71 -6.76 -1.32
CA VAL A 89 -8.98 -8.13 -1.78
C VAL A 89 -10.45 -8.50 -1.55
N ILE A 90 -11.00 -8.21 -0.37
CA ILE A 90 -12.42 -8.45 -0.06
C ILE A 90 -13.31 -7.64 -1.01
N THR A 91 -12.95 -6.38 -1.24
CA THR A 91 -13.70 -5.48 -2.14
C THR A 91 -13.71 -6.01 -3.57
N HIS A 92 -12.55 -6.41 -4.11
CA HIS A 92 -12.45 -6.98 -5.46
C HIS A 92 -13.17 -8.32 -5.57
N PHE A 93 -13.18 -9.13 -4.50
CA PHE A 93 -13.97 -10.36 -4.44
C PHE A 93 -15.48 -10.07 -4.51
N VAL A 94 -15.97 -9.07 -3.77
CA VAL A 94 -17.39 -8.66 -3.79
C VAL A 94 -17.80 -8.11 -5.16
N ILE A 95 -16.92 -7.35 -5.82
CA ILE A 95 -17.17 -6.77 -7.15
C ILE A 95 -17.02 -7.82 -8.27
N GLY A 96 -16.36 -8.96 -7.99
CA GLY A 96 -16.07 -10.02 -8.95
C GLY A 96 -14.87 -9.74 -9.86
N ASP A 97 -14.00 -8.81 -9.47
CA ASP A 97 -12.79 -8.44 -10.22
C ASP A 97 -11.56 -9.24 -9.73
N TYR A 98 -11.53 -10.51 -10.11
CA TYR A 98 -10.51 -11.46 -9.63
C TYR A 98 -9.08 -11.17 -10.11
N LYS A 99 -8.90 -10.32 -11.14
CA LYS A 99 -7.57 -10.01 -11.68
C LYS A 99 -6.75 -9.16 -10.69
N GLU A 100 -7.40 -8.17 -10.09
CA GLU A 100 -6.75 -7.26 -9.13
C GLU A 100 -6.48 -7.94 -7.78
N ILE A 101 -7.22 -9.01 -7.45
CA ILE A 101 -6.96 -9.82 -6.24
C ILE A 101 -5.54 -10.39 -6.26
N PHE A 102 -5.10 -10.91 -7.41
CA PHE A 102 -3.76 -11.49 -7.54
C PHE A 102 -2.67 -10.43 -7.30
N GLY A 103 -2.86 -9.22 -7.84
CA GLY A 103 -1.95 -8.10 -7.63
C GLY A 103 -1.83 -7.71 -6.15
N ASN A 104 -2.96 -7.59 -5.47
CA ASN A 104 -2.98 -7.24 -4.05
C ASN A 104 -2.38 -8.32 -3.16
N VAL A 105 -2.60 -9.60 -3.47
CA VAL A 105 -1.99 -10.72 -2.73
C VAL A 105 -0.46 -10.72 -2.90
N CYS A 106 0.03 -10.47 -4.12
CA CYS A 106 1.46 -10.30 -4.37
C CYS A 106 2.05 -9.13 -3.59
N LEU A 107 1.35 -7.98 -3.54
CA LEU A 107 1.76 -6.83 -2.75
C LEU A 107 1.81 -7.14 -1.25
N ILE A 108 0.82 -7.87 -0.71
CA ILE A 108 0.82 -8.33 0.69
C ILE A 108 2.08 -9.15 0.97
N GLY A 109 2.43 -10.10 0.08
CA GLY A 109 3.63 -10.91 0.22
C GLY A 109 4.92 -10.08 0.24
N LEU A 110 5.03 -9.08 -0.65
CA LEU A 110 6.17 -8.17 -0.70
C LEU A 110 6.27 -7.29 0.56
N ILE A 111 5.14 -6.74 1.03
CA ILE A 111 5.07 -5.94 2.25
C ILE A 111 5.48 -6.78 3.45
N TYR A 112 4.96 -8.01 3.56
CA TYR A 112 5.28 -8.94 4.63
C TYR A 112 6.79 -9.26 4.66
N TYR A 113 7.37 -9.58 3.50
CA TYR A 113 8.80 -9.88 3.38
C TYR A 113 9.70 -8.71 3.81
N VAL A 114 9.30 -7.48 3.53
CA VAL A 114 10.08 -6.28 3.92
C VAL A 114 9.85 -5.91 5.39
N ALA A 115 8.60 -5.96 5.86
CA ALA A 115 8.21 -5.49 7.19
C ALA A 115 8.56 -6.47 8.31
N ILE A 116 8.55 -7.78 8.03
CA ILE A 116 8.91 -8.83 8.98
C ILE A 116 10.18 -9.48 8.44
N PRO A 117 11.37 -9.02 8.87
CA PRO A 117 12.61 -9.71 8.53
C PRO A 117 12.54 -11.09 9.18
N ILE A 118 12.54 -12.11 8.31
CA ILE A 118 12.75 -13.50 8.70
C ILE A 118 14.22 -13.55 9.13
N GLY A 119 14.46 -13.62 10.44
CA GLY A 119 15.78 -13.56 11.05
C GLY A 119 16.73 -14.65 10.59
#